data_AF-A0A319DYA8-F1
#
_entry.id   AF-A0A319DYA8-F1
#
_cell.length_a   1.000
_cell.length_b   1.000
_cell.length_c   1.000
_cell.angle_alpha   90.00
_cell.angle_beta   90.00
_cell.angle_gamma   90.00
#
_symmetry.space_group_name_H-M   'P 1'
#
loop_
_entity.id
_entity.type
_entity.pdbx_description
1 polymer ?
#
loop_
_entity_poly.entity_id
_entity_poly.type
_entity_poly.pdbx_seq_one_letter_code
_entity_poly.pdbx_strand_id
1 'polypeptide(L)'
;MSLATLDVSQHPYLPSASETLFKAKATKKLSFEQIAQHIGRNEVAAAAIFYGQAKASPEDIEKLASLLDIPQDLLEEKLSGFPDRGRTVEMPPKEPLIYRLYEIVQNYGYAYKAVLNEKFGDGIMSAISFSTKVEKETDQDGNNWAVITLRGKWLPFSRF
;
A
#
# COMPACT_ATOMS: atom_id res chain seq x y z
N MET A 1 1.79 -3.19 21.93
CA MET A 1 2.00 -2.57 20.61
C MET A 1 0.64 -2.33 19.99
N SER A 2 0.34 -1.11 19.56
CA SER A 2 -0.93 -0.81 18.86
C SER A 2 -0.82 -1.30 17.42
N LEU A 3 -1.87 -1.93 16.91
CA LEU A 3 -1.92 -2.47 15.54
C LEU A 3 -2.90 -1.64 14.72
N ALA A 4 -2.60 -1.46 13.43
CA ALA A 4 -3.58 -0.94 12.50
C ALA A 4 -4.79 -1.89 12.44
N THR A 5 -5.98 -1.33 12.61
CA THR A 5 -7.30 -1.97 12.55
C THR A 5 -8.17 -1.26 11.52
N LEU A 6 -9.30 -1.86 11.16
CA LEU A 6 -10.27 -1.30 10.21
C LEU A 6 -11.61 -1.08 10.89
N ASP A 7 -12.15 0.13 10.77
CA ASP A 7 -13.55 0.44 11.07
C ASP A 7 -14.33 0.50 9.75
N VAL A 8 -15.10 -0.56 9.47
CA VAL A 8 -15.86 -0.68 8.22
C VAL A 8 -16.92 0.40 8.05
N SER A 9 -17.39 1.02 9.14
CA SER A 9 -18.39 2.11 9.07
C SER A 9 -17.83 3.36 8.39
N GLN A 10 -16.51 3.55 8.43
CA GLN A 10 -15.82 4.66 7.78
C GLN A 10 -15.34 4.32 6.36
N HIS A 11 -15.45 3.05 5.95
CA HIS A 11 -14.92 2.55 4.68
C HIS A 11 -15.91 1.66 3.92
N PRO A 12 -17.09 2.20 3.52
CA PRO A 12 -18.18 1.41 2.93
C PRO A 12 -17.86 0.83 1.55
N TYR A 13 -16.80 1.30 0.88
CA TYR A 13 -16.41 0.87 -0.47
C TYR A 13 -15.29 -0.17 -0.49
N LEU A 14 -14.83 -0.65 0.67
CA LEU A 14 -13.84 -1.71 0.72
C LEU A 14 -14.46 -3.08 0.40
N PRO A 15 -13.71 -3.99 -0.26
CA PRO A 15 -14.20 -5.34 -0.46
C PRO A 15 -14.34 -6.06 0.89
N SER A 16 -15.31 -6.98 1.00
CA SER A 16 -15.56 -7.75 2.23
C SER A 16 -14.35 -8.58 2.70
N ALA A 17 -13.41 -8.87 1.79
CA ALA A 17 -12.11 -9.45 2.11
C ALA A 17 -11.32 -8.59 3.12
N SER A 18 -11.41 -7.26 3.03
CA SER A 18 -10.69 -6.32 3.91
C SER A 18 -11.11 -6.51 5.36
N GLU A 19 -12.42 -6.54 5.62
CA GLU A 19 -12.97 -6.80 6.96
C GLU A 19 -12.52 -8.16 7.49
N THR A 20 -12.60 -9.19 6.66
CA THR A 20 -12.19 -10.57 7.01
C THR A 20 -10.72 -10.61 7.45
N LEU A 21 -9.83 -10.02 6.64
CA LEU A 21 -8.39 -9.98 6.88
C LEU A 21 -8.04 -9.14 8.12
N PHE A 22 -8.60 -7.94 8.25
CA PHE A 22 -8.32 -7.07 9.41
C PHE A 22 -8.82 -7.65 10.72
N LYS A 23 -10.00 -8.30 10.73
CA LYS A 23 -10.53 -8.97 11.91
C LYS A 23 -9.61 -10.11 12.35
N ALA A 24 -9.19 -10.97 11.44
CA ALA A 24 -8.27 -12.07 11.75
C ALA A 24 -6.89 -11.57 12.22
N LYS A 25 -6.34 -10.54 11.56
CA LYS A 25 -5.10 -9.86 11.97
C LYS A 25 -5.19 -9.30 13.40
N ALA A 26 -6.31 -8.67 13.75
CA ALA A 26 -6.53 -8.14 15.09
C ALA A 26 -6.64 -9.24 16.15
N THR A 27 -7.40 -10.31 15.87
CA THR A 27 -7.53 -11.48 16.76
C THR A 27 -6.17 -12.12 17.04
N LYS A 28 -5.34 -12.31 16.01
CA LYS A 28 -4.01 -12.90 16.15
C LYS A 28 -2.93 -11.91 16.60
N LYS A 29 -3.26 -10.63 16.75
CA LYS A 29 -2.34 -9.55 17.15
C LYS A 29 -1.10 -9.46 16.25
N LEU A 30 -1.29 -9.59 14.94
CA LEU A 30 -0.20 -9.53 13.96
C LEU A 30 0.03 -8.11 13.43
N SER A 31 1.29 -7.74 13.34
CA SER A 31 1.75 -6.55 12.62
C SER A 31 1.82 -6.80 11.11
N PHE A 32 1.89 -5.73 10.30
CA PHE A 32 2.13 -5.89 8.87
C PHE A 32 3.54 -6.36 8.54
N GLU A 33 4.54 -6.05 9.38
CA GLU A 33 5.89 -6.63 9.31
C GLU A 33 5.85 -8.16 9.30
N GLN A 34 5.19 -8.75 10.30
CA GLN A 34 5.07 -10.21 10.43
C GLN A 34 4.29 -10.83 9.26
N ILE A 35 3.19 -10.20 8.83
CA ILE A 35 2.39 -10.68 7.70
C ILE A 35 3.21 -10.64 6.41
N ALA A 36 3.88 -9.51 6.15
CA ALA A 36 4.68 -9.28 4.95
C ALA A 36 5.84 -10.27 4.86
N GLN A 37 6.55 -10.48 5.96
CA GLN A 37 7.63 -11.47 6.06
C GLN A 37 7.11 -12.88 5.73
N HIS A 38 5.93 -13.25 6.26
CA HIS A 38 5.35 -14.57 6.02
C HIS A 38 4.97 -14.78 4.55
N ILE A 39 4.32 -13.80 3.91
CA ILE A 39 3.87 -13.92 2.51
C ILE A 39 4.97 -13.63 1.48
N GLY A 40 6.16 -13.17 1.91
CA GLY A 40 7.27 -12.85 1.02
C GLY A 40 7.05 -11.55 0.23
N ARG A 41 6.36 -10.57 0.82
CA ARG A 41 6.16 -9.22 0.25
C ARG A 41 6.73 -8.16 1.17
N ASN A 42 6.83 -6.91 0.69
CA ASN A 42 7.12 -5.80 1.58
C ASN A 42 5.86 -5.36 2.35
N GLU A 43 6.05 -4.67 3.48
CA GLU A 43 4.97 -4.29 4.39
C GLU A 43 3.87 -3.46 3.74
N VAL A 44 4.25 -2.48 2.91
CA VAL A 44 3.29 -1.59 2.23
C VAL A 44 2.44 -2.38 1.24
N ALA A 45 3.05 -3.33 0.51
CA ALA A 45 2.33 -4.21 -0.41
C ALA A 45 1.38 -5.17 0.34
N ALA A 46 1.81 -5.72 1.48
CA ALA A 46 0.93 -6.55 2.32
C ALA A 46 -0.26 -5.75 2.85
N ALA A 47 -0.04 -4.54 3.36
CA ALA A 47 -1.12 -3.64 3.78
C ALA A 47 -2.04 -3.26 2.61
N ALA A 48 -1.50 -3.05 1.41
CA ALA A 48 -2.30 -2.76 0.22
C ALA A 48 -3.25 -3.90 -0.16
N ILE A 49 -2.89 -5.18 0.04
CA ILE A 49 -3.82 -6.31 -0.15
C ILE A 49 -5.00 -6.17 0.82
N PHE A 50 -4.72 -5.84 2.08
CA PHE A 50 -5.73 -5.71 3.14
C PHE A 50 -6.74 -4.59 2.89
N TYR A 51 -6.34 -3.55 2.17
CA TYR A 51 -7.24 -2.46 1.72
C TYR A 51 -7.80 -2.70 0.31
N GLY A 52 -7.61 -3.88 -0.29
CA GLY A 52 -8.11 -4.21 -1.63
C GLY A 52 -7.39 -3.48 -2.76
N GLN A 53 -6.19 -2.93 -2.52
CA GLN A 53 -5.41 -2.13 -3.47
C GLN A 53 -4.31 -2.94 -4.16
N ALA A 54 -4.11 -4.20 -3.78
CA ALA A 54 -3.20 -5.13 -4.43
C ALA A 54 -3.88 -6.48 -4.65
N LYS A 55 -3.48 -7.18 -5.72
CA LYS A 55 -3.93 -8.54 -5.98
C LYS A 55 -3.07 -9.50 -5.15
N ALA A 56 -3.73 -10.40 -4.41
CA ALA A 56 -3.10 -11.56 -3.81
C ALA A 56 -2.86 -12.62 -4.89
N SER A 57 -1.64 -13.14 -4.96
CA SER A 57 -1.32 -14.33 -5.76
C SER A 57 -1.92 -15.59 -5.10
N PRO A 58 -1.98 -16.74 -5.79
CA PRO A 58 -2.38 -18.01 -5.16
C PRO A 58 -1.51 -18.34 -3.92
N GLU A 59 -0.20 -18.10 -4.01
CA GLU A 59 0.73 -18.27 -2.89
C GLU A 59 0.46 -17.30 -1.72
N ASP A 60 0.12 -16.03 -2.03
CA ASP A 60 -0.29 -15.07 -1.00
C ASP A 60 -1.53 -15.58 -0.26
N ILE A 61 -2.52 -16.14 -0.98
CA ILE A 61 -3.78 -16.61 -0.41
C ILE A 61 -3.54 -17.82 0.50
N GLU A 62 -2.78 -18.82 0.07
CA GLU A 62 -2.43 -20.00 0.86
C GLU A 62 -1.74 -19.59 2.17
N LYS A 63 -0.71 -18.73 2.08
CA LYS A 63 0.05 -18.25 3.24
C LYS A 63 -0.79 -17.38 4.17
N LEU A 64 -1.61 -16.48 3.63
CA LEU A 64 -2.52 -15.66 4.43
C LEU A 64 -3.56 -16.52 5.16
N ALA A 65 -4.15 -17.50 4.48
CA ALA A 65 -5.13 -18.43 5.05
C ALA A 65 -4.52 -19.17 6.25
N SER A 66 -3.33 -19.75 6.06
CA SER A 66 -2.59 -20.44 7.13
C SER A 66 -2.24 -19.51 8.30
N LEU A 67 -1.64 -18.36 8.02
CA LEU A 67 -1.21 -17.42 9.05
C LEU A 67 -2.39 -16.87 9.86
N LEU A 68 -3.48 -16.51 9.18
CA LEU A 68 -4.63 -15.84 9.77
C LEU A 68 -5.70 -16.80 10.31
N ASP A 69 -5.53 -18.11 10.11
CA ASP A 69 -6.53 -19.14 10.46
C ASP A 69 -7.89 -18.86 9.82
N ILE A 70 -7.85 -18.61 8.52
CA ILE A 70 -9.02 -18.41 7.66
C ILE A 70 -9.06 -19.62 6.71
N PRO A 71 -10.20 -20.28 6.51
CA PRO A 71 -10.34 -21.31 5.48
C PRO A 71 -9.88 -20.79 4.11
N GLN A 72 -8.99 -21.54 3.45
CA GLN A 72 -8.36 -21.10 2.20
C GLN A 72 -9.39 -20.87 1.10
N ASP A 73 -10.36 -21.76 0.97
CA ASP A 73 -11.47 -21.68 0.01
C ASP A 73 -12.29 -20.38 0.18
N LEU A 74 -12.57 -19.99 1.42
CA LEU A 74 -13.24 -18.72 1.73
C LEU A 74 -12.40 -17.52 1.30
N LEU A 75 -11.08 -17.57 1.52
CA LEU A 75 -10.19 -16.47 1.17
C LEU A 75 -9.96 -16.38 -0.35
N GLU A 76 -9.89 -17.52 -1.04
CA GLU A 76 -9.86 -17.61 -2.50
C GLU A 76 -11.10 -16.99 -3.13
N GLU A 77 -12.29 -17.32 -2.63
CA GLU A 77 -13.56 -16.72 -3.09
C GLU A 77 -13.52 -15.20 -2.94
N LYS A 78 -13.15 -14.72 -1.75
CA LYS A 78 -13.15 -13.29 -1.39
C LYS A 78 -12.09 -12.45 -2.11
N LEU A 79 -10.93 -13.04 -2.45
CA LEU A 79 -9.81 -12.37 -3.14
C LEU A 79 -9.75 -12.69 -4.64
N SER A 80 -10.77 -13.37 -5.18
CA SER A 80 -10.88 -13.68 -6.61
C SER A 80 -11.03 -12.42 -7.48
N GLY A 81 -10.82 -12.58 -8.79
CA GLY A 81 -10.93 -11.47 -9.75
C GLY A 81 -9.75 -10.49 -9.71
N PHE A 82 -10.02 -9.23 -10.01
CA PHE A 82 -9.02 -8.16 -10.11
C PHE A 82 -9.36 -7.00 -9.16
N PRO A 83 -8.38 -6.36 -8.50
CA PRO A 83 -8.67 -5.27 -7.57
C PRO A 83 -9.18 -4.02 -8.29
N ASP A 84 -10.28 -3.47 -7.78
CA ASP A 84 -10.84 -2.18 -8.18
C ASP A 84 -10.25 -1.07 -7.30
N ARG A 85 -9.13 -0.52 -7.76
CA ARG A 85 -8.27 0.38 -6.97
C ARG A 85 -8.80 1.80 -6.94
N GLY A 86 -8.43 2.54 -5.89
CA GLY A 86 -8.68 3.99 -5.79
C GLY A 86 -9.95 4.37 -5.04
N ARG A 87 -10.68 3.41 -4.45
CA ARG A 87 -11.90 3.68 -3.65
C ARG A 87 -11.65 3.89 -2.16
N THR A 88 -10.41 3.72 -1.70
CA THR A 88 -10.07 3.72 -0.26
C THR A 88 -9.90 5.11 0.32
N VAL A 89 -9.52 6.07 -0.51
CA VAL A 89 -9.28 7.46 -0.12
C VAL A 89 -10.19 8.34 -0.94
N GLU A 90 -11.19 8.93 -0.28
CA GLU A 90 -11.96 10.04 -0.86
C GLU A 90 -11.01 11.24 -1.06
N MET A 91 -11.02 11.83 -2.26
CA MET A 91 -10.18 12.97 -2.58
C MET A 91 -10.96 14.29 -2.42
N PRO A 92 -10.38 15.33 -1.79
CA PRO A 92 -9.07 15.34 -1.13
C PRO A 92 -9.06 14.49 0.17
N PRO A 93 -7.92 13.90 0.57
CA PRO A 93 -7.84 13.06 1.76
C PRO A 93 -8.22 13.85 3.02
N LYS A 94 -9.08 13.28 3.87
CA LYS A 94 -9.45 13.90 5.15
C LYS A 94 -8.56 13.46 6.31
N GLU A 95 -7.99 12.26 6.22
CA GLU A 95 -7.08 11.74 7.24
C GLU A 95 -5.75 12.52 7.19
N PRO A 96 -5.29 13.12 8.30
CA PRO A 96 -4.14 14.02 8.30
C PRO A 96 -2.84 13.42 7.77
N LEU A 97 -2.48 12.17 8.10
CA LEU A 97 -1.24 11.55 7.61
C LEU A 97 -1.26 11.40 6.08
N ILE A 98 -2.36 10.90 5.50
CA ILE A 98 -2.53 10.78 4.05
C ILE A 98 -2.58 12.16 3.40
N TYR A 99 -3.22 13.15 4.04
CA TYR A 99 -3.28 14.52 3.51
C TYR A 99 -1.89 15.13 3.36
N ARG A 100 -0.92 14.86 4.25
CA ARG A 100 0.47 15.36 4.08
C ARG A 100 1.15 14.80 2.83
N LEU A 101 0.86 13.55 2.45
CA LEU A 101 1.39 12.99 1.20
C LEU A 101 0.79 13.71 -0.01
N TYR A 102 -0.50 14.02 0.04
CA TYR A 102 -1.18 14.83 -0.97
C TYR A 102 -0.61 16.27 -1.04
N GLU A 103 -0.35 16.89 0.11
CA GLU A 103 0.24 18.23 0.22
C GLU A 103 1.67 18.28 -0.36
N ILE A 104 2.47 17.24 -0.15
CA ILE A 104 3.78 17.09 -0.81
C ILE A 104 3.62 17.07 -2.34
N VAL A 105 2.65 16.33 -2.87
CA VAL A 105 2.37 16.30 -4.31
C VAL A 105 1.94 17.69 -4.81
N GLN A 106 1.06 18.37 -4.08
CA GLN A 106 0.61 19.71 -4.44
C GLN A 106 1.76 20.72 -4.50
N ASN A 107 2.65 20.73 -3.50
CA ASN A 107 3.71 21.72 -3.38
C ASN A 107 4.94 21.40 -4.25
N TYR A 108 5.29 20.12 -4.39
CA TYR A 108 6.51 19.68 -5.09
C TYR A 108 6.25 19.05 -6.46
N GLY A 109 5.00 18.92 -6.90
CA GLY A 109 4.65 18.24 -8.15
C GLY A 109 5.39 18.80 -9.38
N TYR A 110 5.40 20.12 -9.56
CA TYR A 110 6.16 20.76 -10.64
C TYR A 110 7.68 20.69 -10.45
N ALA A 111 8.17 20.73 -9.21
CA ALA A 111 9.60 20.55 -8.92
C ALA A 111 10.07 19.14 -9.31
N TYR A 112 9.33 18.10 -8.92
CA TYR A 112 9.59 16.73 -9.35
C TYR A 112 9.54 16.60 -10.88
N LYS A 113 8.51 17.16 -11.52
CA LYS A 113 8.38 17.14 -12.98
C LYS A 113 9.61 17.71 -13.67
N ALA A 114 10.06 18.90 -13.26
CA ALA A 114 11.22 19.57 -13.87
C ALA A 114 12.50 18.75 -13.71
N VAL A 115 12.83 18.33 -12.48
CA VAL A 115 14.06 17.55 -12.21
C VAL A 115 14.04 16.19 -12.92
N LEU A 116 12.89 15.52 -12.98
CA LEU A 116 12.74 14.27 -13.73
C LEU A 116 12.91 14.51 -15.23
N ASN A 117 12.36 15.60 -15.78
CA ASN A 117 12.53 15.91 -17.19
C ASN A 117 14.00 16.21 -17.55
N GLU A 118 14.73 16.96 -16.71
CA GLU A 118 16.15 17.22 -16.93
C GLU A 118 17.01 15.95 -16.86
N LYS A 119 16.66 14.99 -15.98
CA LYS A 119 17.43 13.76 -15.79
C LYS A 119 17.09 12.65 -16.79
N PHE A 120 15.83 12.54 -17.21
CA PHE A 120 15.33 11.38 -17.93
C PHE A 120 14.63 11.72 -19.26
N GLY A 121 14.46 13.00 -19.58
CA GLY A 121 13.78 13.47 -20.79
C GLY A 121 12.26 13.56 -20.64
N ASP A 122 11.54 13.51 -21.76
CA ASP A 122 10.07 13.58 -21.76
C ASP A 122 9.44 12.21 -21.52
N GLY A 123 8.63 12.10 -20.46
CA GLY A 123 8.12 10.82 -19.97
C GLY A 123 7.57 10.90 -18.55
N ILE A 124 7.36 9.74 -17.94
CA ILE A 124 6.79 9.60 -16.60
C ILE A 124 7.52 8.55 -15.75
N MET A 125 7.49 8.72 -14.43
CA MET A 125 7.76 7.64 -13.48
C MET A 125 6.51 6.77 -13.33
N SER A 126 6.59 5.49 -13.71
CA SER A 126 5.46 4.56 -13.64
C SER A 126 4.99 4.34 -12.20
N ALA A 127 3.67 4.33 -11.99
CA ALA A 127 3.02 3.87 -10.76
C ALA A 127 2.52 2.40 -10.85
N ILE A 128 2.84 1.70 -11.95
CA ILE A 128 2.46 0.28 -12.18
C ILE A 128 3.71 -0.61 -12.11
N SER A 129 4.73 -0.31 -12.92
CA SER A 129 6.06 -0.91 -12.77
C SER A 129 6.80 -0.15 -11.67
N PHE A 130 6.38 -0.42 -10.44
CA PHE A 130 6.60 0.43 -9.28
C PHE A 130 6.78 -0.39 -8.00
N SER A 131 7.56 0.17 -7.07
CA SER A 131 7.70 -0.33 -5.70
C SER A 131 7.82 0.85 -4.73
N THR A 132 7.31 0.66 -3.52
CA THR A 132 7.46 1.61 -2.41
C THR A 132 7.75 0.87 -1.10
N LYS A 133 8.40 1.54 -0.17
CA LYS A 133 8.69 1.07 1.19
C LYS A 133 8.68 2.25 2.16
N VAL A 134 8.49 1.94 3.44
CA VAL A 134 8.60 2.89 4.56
C VAL A 134 9.71 2.40 5.46
N GLU A 135 10.59 3.31 5.83
CA GLU A 135 11.69 3.07 6.78
C GLU A 135 11.63 4.13 7.88
N LYS A 136 12.10 3.75 9.07
CA LYS A 136 12.29 4.66 10.19
C LYS A 136 13.78 4.97 10.31
N GLU A 137 14.12 6.24 10.31
CA GLU A 137 15.46 6.73 10.60
C GLU A 137 15.45 7.51 11.91
N THR A 138 16.55 7.45 12.66
CA THR A 138 16.75 8.25 13.87
C THR A 138 18.03 9.07 13.68
N ASP A 139 17.91 10.39 13.73
CA ASP A 139 19.07 11.27 13.56
C ASP A 139 19.94 11.34 14.81
N GLN A 140 21.05 12.09 14.72
CA GLN A 140 22.01 12.24 15.82
C GLN A 140 21.43 12.96 17.05
N ASP A 141 20.38 13.76 16.85
CA ASP A 141 19.67 14.48 17.91
C ASP A 141 18.55 13.64 18.54
N GLY A 142 18.34 12.41 18.05
CA GLY A 142 17.32 11.48 18.53
C GLY A 142 15.93 11.69 17.93
N ASN A 143 15.78 12.55 16.93
CA ASN A 143 14.50 12.73 16.23
C ASN A 143 14.25 11.54 15.29
N ASN A 144 12.99 11.12 15.21
CA ASN A 144 12.59 10.04 14.30
C ASN A 144 12.02 10.61 13.01
N TRP A 145 12.50 10.09 11.88
CA TRP A 145 12.09 10.46 10.54
C TRP A 145 11.43 9.27 9.85
N ALA A 146 10.32 9.52 9.17
CA ALA A 146 9.69 8.55 8.28
C ALA A 146 10.24 8.75 6.86
N VAL A 147 10.90 7.73 6.32
CA VAL A 147 11.48 7.75 4.98
C VAL A 147 10.59 6.92 4.05
N ILE A 148 9.95 7.57 3.09
CA ILE A 148 9.13 6.91 2.07
C ILE A 148 9.91 6.88 0.76
N THR A 149 10.18 5.68 0.24
CA THR A 149 10.94 5.54 -1.01
C THR A 149 10.03 5.37 -2.23
N LEU A 150 10.07 6.38 -3.11
CA LEU A 150 9.55 6.48 -4.48
C LEU A 150 10.32 5.69 -5.56
N ARG A 151 10.05 4.41 -5.90
CA ARG A 151 10.81 3.71 -6.96
C ARG A 151 9.95 3.20 -8.12
N GLY A 152 9.82 4.01 -9.18
CA GLY A 152 9.14 3.66 -10.42
C GLY A 152 10.07 3.58 -11.63
N LYS A 153 9.73 2.70 -12.59
CA LYS A 153 10.40 2.63 -13.89
C LYS A 153 10.12 3.91 -14.69
N TRP A 154 11.15 4.51 -15.30
CA TRP A 154 10.95 5.63 -16.24
C TRP A 154 10.42 5.13 -17.58
N LEU A 155 9.40 5.81 -18.11
CA LEU A 155 8.75 5.49 -19.38
C LEU A 155 8.75 6.73 -20.28
N PRO A 156 9.63 6.80 -21.30
CA PRO A 156 9.61 7.89 -22.26
C PRO A 156 8.38 7.81 -23.16
N PHE A 157 7.88 8.96 -23.63
CA PHE A 157 6.80 8.99 -24.61
C PHE A 157 7.31 8.54 -25.99
N SER A 158 6.54 7.69 -26.66
CA SER A 158 6.81 7.31 -28.04
C SER A 158 6.57 8.49 -28.98
N ARG A 159 7.41 8.58 -30.03
CA ARG A 159 7.12 9.42 -31.19
C ARG A 159 6.43 8.56 -32.25
N PHE A 160 5.21 8.90 -32.61
CA PHE A 160 4.43 8.24 -33.66
C PHE A 160 3.68 9.28 -34.49
#